data_AF-A0A7C7UIR5-F1
#
_entry.id   AF-A0A7C7UIR5-F1
#
_cell.length_a   1.000
_cell.length_b   1.000
_cell.length_c   1.000
_cell.angle_alpha   90.00
_cell.angle_beta   90.00
_cell.angle_gamma   90.00
#
_symmetry.space_group_name_H-M   'P 1'
#
loop_
_entity.id
_entity.type
_entity.pdbx_description
1 polymer ?
#
loop_
_entity_poly.entity_id
_entity_poly.type
_entity_poly.pdbx_seq_one_letter_code
_entity_poly.pdbx_strand_id
1 'polypeptide(L)'
;MGMTRRLKMQNETNMRKLGNGRAEFVYKCVIEAKNYEGNISADYKSYVKKLPHLIRTNGLGNALAFIVSKPKNRAHDLIYKQLSRWLESGNNGCAVLRRGNDLLEFVVSQPSQTYRQLTSETLAFLNWVRRLAEGLIEEDKDVCHYQEG
;
A
#
# COMPACT_ATOMS: atom_id res chain seq x y z
N MET A 1 10.23 -40.21 -9.76
CA MET A 1 9.00 -39.44 -9.41
C MET A 1 9.10 -38.56 -8.16
N GLY A 2 10.24 -38.45 -7.46
CA GLY A 2 10.35 -37.69 -6.20
C GLY A 2 10.70 -36.20 -6.31
N MET A 3 11.37 -35.77 -7.38
CA MET A 3 11.86 -34.38 -7.53
C MET A 3 10.73 -33.35 -7.70
N THR A 4 9.70 -33.68 -8.48
CA THR A 4 8.58 -32.77 -8.79
C THR A 4 7.70 -32.49 -7.56
N ARG A 5 7.57 -33.47 -6.65
CA ARG A 5 6.77 -33.32 -5.42
C ARG A 5 7.45 -32.41 -4.40
N ARG A 6 8.79 -32.45 -4.32
CA ARG A 6 9.59 -31.62 -3.40
C ARG A 6 9.60 -30.15 -3.82
N LEU A 7 9.75 -29.86 -5.11
CA LEU A 7 9.70 -28.51 -5.68
C LEU A 7 8.32 -27.85 -5.49
N LYS A 8 7.23 -28.61 -5.69
CA LYS A 8 5.87 -28.11 -5.50
C LYS A 8 5.59 -27.70 -4.04
N MET A 9 6.05 -28.52 -3.10
CA MET A 9 5.91 -28.28 -1.66
C MET A 9 6.75 -27.09 -1.15
N GLN A 10 7.97 -26.91 -1.68
CA GLN A 10 8.80 -25.74 -1.38
C GLN A 10 8.16 -24.44 -1.91
N ASN A 11 7.60 -24.46 -3.12
CA ASN A 11 6.91 -23.32 -3.70
C ASN A 11 5.64 -22.95 -2.91
N GLU A 12 4.84 -23.92 -2.50
CA GLU A 12 3.65 -23.70 -1.66
C GLU A 12 4.01 -23.09 -0.29
N THR A 13 5.09 -23.57 0.33
CA THR A 13 5.56 -23.06 1.62
C THR A 13 6.06 -21.61 1.50
N ASN A 14 6.79 -21.28 0.43
CA ASN A 14 7.28 -19.93 0.18
C ASN A 14 6.14 -18.96 -0.15
N MET A 15 5.16 -19.37 -0.97
CA MET A 15 3.97 -18.57 -1.25
C MET A 15 3.14 -18.28 0.00
N ARG A 16 2.97 -19.28 0.89
CA ARG A 16 2.28 -19.10 2.17
C ARG A 16 3.03 -18.15 3.11
N LYS A 17 4.36 -18.29 3.22
CA LYS A 17 5.18 -17.38 4.03
C LYS A 17 5.16 -15.95 3.53
N LEU A 18 5.25 -15.75 2.20
CA LEU A 18 5.09 -14.44 1.58
C LEU A 18 3.70 -13.88 1.87
N GLY A 19 2.64 -14.64 1.61
CA GLY A 19 1.26 -14.23 1.89
C GLY A 19 1.04 -13.79 3.33
N ASN A 20 1.54 -14.57 4.30
CA ASN A 20 1.45 -14.25 5.73
C ASN A 20 2.23 -12.96 6.05
N GLY A 21 3.44 -12.79 5.52
CA GLY A 21 4.24 -11.58 5.72
C GLY A 21 3.61 -10.33 5.09
N ARG A 22 2.96 -10.47 3.92
CA ARG A 22 2.20 -9.39 3.29
C ARG A 22 1.03 -8.94 4.18
N ALA A 23 0.22 -9.89 4.65
CA ALA A 23 -0.93 -9.61 5.49
C ALA A 23 -0.51 -8.94 6.83
N GLU A 24 0.54 -9.45 7.47
CA GLU A 24 1.06 -8.89 8.72
C GLU A 24 1.56 -7.45 8.54
N PHE A 25 2.32 -7.18 7.47
CA PHE A 25 2.82 -5.84 7.17
C PHE A 25 1.67 -4.85 6.95
N VAL A 26 0.70 -5.22 6.10
CA VAL A 26 -0.46 -4.38 5.79
C VAL A 26 -1.29 -4.13 7.04
N TYR A 27 -1.49 -5.15 7.89
CA TYR A 27 -2.19 -4.98 9.16
C TYR A 27 -1.51 -3.94 10.05
N LYS A 28 -0.18 -4.02 10.21
CA LYS A 28 0.60 -3.02 10.97
C LYS A 28 0.44 -1.60 10.40
N CYS A 29 0.46 -1.45 9.08
CA CYS A 29 0.23 -0.15 8.43
C CYS A 29 -1.16 0.44 8.71
N VAL A 30 -2.21 -0.40 8.69
CA VAL A 30 -3.58 0.07 8.95
C VAL A 30 -3.80 0.40 10.42
N ILE A 31 -3.20 -0.37 11.35
CA ILE A 31 -3.24 -0.05 12.78
C ILE A 31 -2.50 1.26 13.08
N GLU A 32 -1.33 1.46 12.46
CA GLU A 32 -0.61 2.75 12.54
C GLU A 32 -1.49 3.91 12.08
N ALA A 33 -2.18 3.76 10.93
CA ALA A 33 -3.09 4.78 10.42
C ALA A 33 -4.32 5.01 11.32
N LYS A 34 -4.87 3.94 11.91
CA LYS A 34 -6.02 4.00 12.82
C LYS A 34 -5.71 4.78 14.10
N ASN A 35 -4.47 4.71 14.59
CA ASN A 35 -4.05 5.35 15.82
C ASN A 35 -3.74 6.85 15.66
N TYR A 36 -3.86 7.43 14.45
CA TYR A 36 -3.76 8.87 14.28
C TYR A 36 -5.02 9.58 14.75
N GLU A 37 -4.83 10.74 15.37
CA GLU A 37 -5.92 11.60 15.85
C GLU A 37 -6.57 12.42 14.71
N GLY A 38 -7.78 12.90 14.98
CA GLY A 38 -8.56 13.72 14.05
C GLY A 38 -8.92 13.00 12.76
N ASN A 39 -9.08 13.77 11.68
CA ASN A 39 -9.57 13.25 10.39
C ASN A 39 -8.53 12.44 9.59
N ILE A 40 -7.32 12.23 10.13
CA ILE A 40 -6.21 11.59 9.41
C ILE A 40 -6.55 10.13 9.04
N SER A 41 -7.18 9.39 9.95
CA SER A 41 -7.58 7.99 9.73
C SER A 41 -8.65 7.87 8.63
N ALA A 42 -9.64 8.76 8.64
CA ALA A 42 -10.68 8.87 7.62
C ALA A 42 -10.11 9.28 6.25
N ASP A 43 -9.23 10.29 6.22
CA ASP A 43 -8.51 10.73 5.01
C ASP A 43 -7.66 9.59 4.43
N TYR A 44 -6.91 8.89 5.29
CA TYR A 44 -6.11 7.73 4.91
C TYR A 44 -6.98 6.68 4.21
N LYS A 45 -8.11 6.29 4.83
CA LYS A 45 -9.09 5.35 4.27
C LYS A 45 -9.60 5.82 2.91
N SER A 46 -9.94 7.11 2.77
CA SER A 46 -10.39 7.71 1.51
C SER A 46 -9.32 7.65 0.42
N TYR A 47 -8.07 7.95 0.75
CA TYR A 47 -6.98 8.01 -0.23
C TYR A 47 -6.52 6.63 -0.68
N VAL A 48 -6.37 5.66 0.23
CA VAL A 48 -5.98 4.28 -0.15
C VAL A 48 -7.03 3.61 -1.02
N LYS A 49 -8.32 4.00 -0.92
CA LYS A 49 -9.38 3.57 -1.84
C LYS A 49 -9.19 4.16 -3.25
N LYS A 50 -8.76 5.42 -3.36
CA LYS A 50 -8.63 6.16 -4.64
C LYS A 50 -7.33 5.84 -5.39
N LEU A 51 -6.23 5.63 -4.69
CA LEU A 51 -4.88 5.48 -5.28
C LEU A 51 -4.74 4.34 -6.31
N PRO A 52 -5.34 3.14 -6.14
CA PRO A 52 -5.28 2.10 -7.16
C PRO A 52 -5.82 2.55 -8.52
N HIS A 53 -6.89 3.35 -8.52
CA HIS A 53 -7.45 3.91 -9.74
C HIS A 53 -6.50 4.95 -10.34
N LEU A 54 -5.99 5.87 -9.53
CA LEU A 54 -5.05 6.91 -9.96
C LEU A 54 -3.79 6.32 -10.64
N ILE A 55 -3.25 5.23 -10.07
CA ILE A 55 -2.08 4.54 -10.64
C ILE A 55 -2.42 3.90 -11.99
N ARG A 56 -3.61 3.31 -12.12
CA ARG A 56 -4.04 2.67 -13.38
C ARG A 56 -4.26 3.68 -14.50
N THR A 57 -4.78 4.86 -14.20
CA THR A 57 -5.10 5.88 -15.20
C THR A 57 -3.88 6.74 -15.56
N ASN A 58 -3.11 7.15 -14.56
CA ASN A 58 -2.04 8.15 -14.75
C ASN A 58 -0.63 7.56 -14.64
N GLY A 59 -0.49 6.31 -14.24
CA GLY A 59 0.79 5.67 -13.96
C GLY A 59 1.29 5.89 -12.53
N LEU A 60 2.22 5.03 -12.10
CA LEU A 60 2.75 5.03 -10.73
C LEU A 60 3.50 6.33 -10.41
N GLY A 61 4.37 6.80 -11.31
CA GLY A 61 5.17 8.00 -11.12
C GLY A 61 4.31 9.25 -10.88
N ASN A 62 3.28 9.47 -11.69
CA ASN A 62 2.36 10.59 -11.54
C ASN A 62 1.54 10.49 -10.24
N ALA A 63 1.10 9.29 -9.86
CA ALA A 63 0.38 9.08 -8.60
C ALA A 63 1.28 9.39 -7.37
N LEU A 64 2.55 9.00 -7.41
CA LEU A 64 3.52 9.32 -6.36
C LEU A 64 3.83 10.82 -6.31
N ALA A 65 4.04 11.46 -7.46
CA ALA A 65 4.22 12.91 -7.53
C ALA A 65 3.00 13.67 -6.99
N PHE A 66 1.78 13.18 -7.25
CA PHE A 66 0.56 13.73 -6.67
C PHE A 66 0.55 13.64 -5.14
N ILE A 67 0.95 12.50 -4.56
CA ILE A 67 1.06 12.34 -3.10
C ILE A 67 2.08 13.35 -2.53
N VAL A 68 3.27 13.44 -3.12
CA VAL A 68 4.34 14.37 -2.71
C VAL A 68 3.91 15.84 -2.82
N SER A 69 3.01 16.18 -3.76
CA SER A 69 2.48 17.54 -3.92
C SER A 69 1.59 18.02 -2.77
N LYS A 70 1.31 17.18 -1.76
CA LYS A 70 0.42 17.46 -0.62
C LYS A 70 1.17 17.55 0.72
N PRO A 71 2.15 18.46 0.90
CA PRO A 71 3.09 18.47 2.03
C PRO A 71 2.49 18.77 3.42
N LYS A 72 1.23 19.18 3.49
CA LYS A 72 0.51 19.41 4.77
C LYS A 72 -0.47 18.29 5.09
N ASN A 73 -0.55 17.26 4.25
CA ASN A 73 -1.50 16.18 4.39
C ASN A 73 -0.81 14.95 5.00
N ARG A 74 -0.99 14.78 6.31
CA ARG A 74 -0.36 13.69 7.08
C ARG A 74 -0.78 12.30 6.59
N ALA A 75 -1.99 12.14 6.06
CA ALA A 75 -2.43 10.86 5.50
C ALA A 75 -1.70 10.52 4.20
N HIS A 76 -1.51 11.50 3.30
CA HIS A 76 -0.68 11.33 2.12
C HIS A 76 0.77 10.99 2.47
N ASP A 77 1.37 11.71 3.42
CA ASP A 77 2.73 11.43 3.89
C ASP A 77 2.87 10.02 4.48
N LEU A 78 1.88 9.59 5.27
CA LEU A 78 1.84 8.25 5.85
C LEU A 78 1.79 7.17 4.77
N ILE A 79 0.92 7.33 3.77
CA ILE A 79 0.81 6.38 2.66
C ILE A 79 2.13 6.31 1.88
N TYR A 80 2.76 7.45 1.59
CA TYR A 80 4.06 7.48 0.90
C TYR A 80 5.13 6.71 1.69
N LYS A 81 5.26 6.97 3.00
CA LYS A 81 6.20 6.26 3.88
C LYS A 81 5.92 4.76 3.95
N GLN A 82 4.66 4.36 3.97
CA GLN A 82 4.28 2.94 3.97
C GLN A 82 4.61 2.26 2.64
N LEU A 83 4.42 2.95 1.51
CA LEU A 83 4.84 2.46 0.19
C LEU A 83 6.36 2.29 0.10
N SER A 84 7.14 3.26 0.60
CA SER A 84 8.59 3.14 0.65
C SER A 84 9.01 1.93 1.49
N ARG A 85 8.50 1.81 2.73
CA ARG A 85 8.77 0.66 3.60
C ARG A 85 8.37 -0.67 2.96
N TRP A 86 7.25 -0.70 2.24
CA TRP A 86 6.81 -1.91 1.53
C TRP A 86 7.83 -2.32 0.48
N LEU A 87 8.26 -1.38 -0.35
CA LEU A 87 9.21 -1.60 -1.45
C LEU A 87 10.65 -1.87 -0.98
N GLU A 88 10.99 -1.45 0.24
CA GLU A 88 12.24 -1.81 0.94
C GLU A 88 12.19 -3.20 1.60
N SER A 89 11.02 -3.66 2.07
CA SER A 89 10.91 -4.80 3.01
C SER A 89 11.26 -6.18 2.46
N GLY A 90 11.29 -6.37 1.14
CA GLY A 90 11.53 -7.68 0.50
C GLY A 90 10.40 -8.70 0.63
N ASN A 91 9.40 -8.45 1.47
CA ASN A 91 8.19 -9.27 1.62
C ASN A 91 7.25 -9.24 0.38
N ASN A 92 7.59 -8.40 -0.60
CA ASN A 92 6.85 -8.18 -1.83
C ASN A 92 7.42 -8.97 -3.02
N GLY A 93 8.48 -9.78 -2.84
CA GLY A 93 9.14 -10.50 -3.94
C GLY A 93 9.82 -9.60 -4.98
N CYS A 94 9.96 -8.31 -4.67
CA CYS A 94 10.48 -7.24 -5.53
C CYS A 94 11.18 -6.16 -4.68
N ALA A 95 12.00 -6.55 -3.69
CA ALA A 95 12.82 -5.55 -2.99
C ALA A 95 13.84 -4.99 -3.97
N VAL A 96 13.59 -3.78 -4.45
CA VAL A 96 14.51 -3.05 -5.35
C VAL A 96 14.89 -1.69 -4.77
N LEU A 97 14.07 -1.12 -3.88
CA LEU A 97 14.35 0.15 -3.23
C LEU A 97 15.36 -0.06 -2.09
N ARG A 98 16.52 0.62 -2.17
CA ARG A 98 17.49 0.65 -1.07
C ARG A 98 16.96 1.56 0.05
N ARG A 99 17.13 1.11 1.28
CA ARG A 99 16.68 1.85 2.47
C ARG A 99 17.24 3.27 2.48
N GLY A 100 16.37 4.26 2.61
CA GLY A 100 16.73 5.68 2.69
C GLY A 100 16.78 6.41 1.35
N ASN A 101 16.56 5.72 0.23
CA ASN A 101 16.37 6.37 -1.07
C ASN A 101 14.95 6.96 -1.17
N ASP A 102 14.81 8.07 -1.90
CA ASP A 102 13.48 8.58 -2.23
C ASP A 102 12.75 7.63 -3.18
N LEU A 103 11.49 7.35 -2.87
CA LEU A 103 10.67 6.40 -3.64
C LEU A 103 10.33 6.92 -5.04
N LEU A 104 9.97 8.19 -5.17
CA LEU A 104 9.57 8.78 -6.44
C LEU A 104 10.77 8.84 -7.39
N GLU A 105 11.90 9.38 -6.93
CA GLU A 105 13.15 9.42 -7.70
C GLU A 105 13.55 8.02 -8.16
N PHE A 106 13.53 7.05 -7.24
CA PHE A 106 13.83 5.66 -7.55
C PHE A 106 12.90 5.08 -8.62
N VAL A 107 11.58 5.28 -8.49
CA VAL A 107 10.59 4.73 -9.43
C VAL A 107 10.78 5.30 -10.83
N VAL A 108 10.98 6.62 -10.96
CA VAL A 108 11.12 7.26 -12.28
C VAL A 108 12.44 6.92 -12.97
N SER A 109 13.46 6.50 -12.22
CA SER A 109 14.75 6.07 -12.77
C SER A 109 14.78 4.60 -13.22
N GLN A 110 13.70 3.83 -13.01
CA GLN A 110 13.71 2.40 -13.30
C GLN A 110 13.47 2.06 -14.78
N PRO A 111 14.09 0.98 -15.30
CA PRO A 111 13.79 0.46 -16.62
C PRO A 111 12.36 -0.09 -16.68
N SER A 112 11.78 -0.14 -17.88
CA SER A 112 10.37 -0.48 -18.14
C SER A 112 9.90 -1.77 -17.44
N GLN A 113 10.72 -2.82 -17.42
CA GLN A 113 10.38 -4.08 -16.76
C GLN A 113 10.23 -3.91 -15.24
N THR A 114 11.22 -3.31 -14.58
CA THR A 114 11.20 -3.03 -13.14
C THR A 114 10.08 -2.07 -12.79
N TYR A 115 9.85 -1.04 -13.61
CA TYR A 115 8.74 -0.10 -13.42
C TYR A 115 7.37 -0.81 -13.38
N ARG A 116 7.13 -1.75 -14.32
CA ARG A 116 5.89 -2.56 -14.32
C ARG A 116 5.77 -3.47 -13.11
N GLN A 117 6.89 -4.03 -12.64
CA GLN A 117 6.91 -4.87 -11.44
C GLN A 117 6.58 -4.03 -10.19
N LEU A 118 7.21 -2.87 -10.03
CA LEU A 118 6.90 -1.92 -8.96
C LEU A 118 5.44 -1.49 -9.01
N THR A 119 4.92 -1.17 -10.19
CA THR A 119 3.49 -0.81 -10.37
C THR A 119 2.57 -1.95 -9.90
N SER A 120 2.86 -3.19 -10.30
CA SER A 120 2.07 -4.36 -9.89
C SER A 120 2.12 -4.59 -8.38
N GLU A 121 3.30 -4.49 -7.76
CA GLU A 121 3.49 -4.68 -6.32
C GLU A 121 2.85 -3.56 -5.49
N THR A 122 2.93 -2.30 -5.95
CA THR A 122 2.22 -1.19 -5.32
C THR A 122 0.70 -1.38 -5.39
N LEU A 123 0.17 -1.80 -6.55
CA LEU A 123 -1.26 -2.09 -6.68
C LEU A 123 -1.71 -3.25 -5.79
N ALA A 124 -0.91 -4.30 -5.68
CA ALA A 124 -1.18 -5.42 -4.78
C ALA A 124 -1.23 -4.96 -3.33
N PHE A 125 -0.24 -4.19 -2.88
CA PHE A 125 -0.21 -3.61 -1.54
C PHE A 125 -1.45 -2.75 -1.25
N LEU A 126 -1.75 -1.78 -2.11
CA LEU A 126 -2.90 -0.88 -1.92
C LEU A 126 -4.24 -1.65 -1.90
N ASN A 127 -4.35 -2.74 -2.66
CA ASN A 127 -5.53 -3.60 -2.63
C ASN A 127 -5.72 -4.30 -1.27
N TRP A 128 -4.64 -4.70 -0.59
CA TRP A 128 -4.73 -5.24 0.77
C TRP A 128 -5.05 -4.15 1.78
N VAL A 129 -4.37 -3.00 1.67
CA VAL A 129 -4.54 -1.86 2.59
C VAL A 129 -5.98 -1.38 2.56
N ARG A 130 -6.57 -1.15 1.38
CA ARG A 130 -7.95 -0.66 1.29
C ARG A 130 -8.96 -1.62 1.92
N ARG A 131 -8.76 -2.95 1.78
CA ARG A 131 -9.66 -3.97 2.35
C ARG A 131 -9.59 -3.97 3.87
N LEU A 132 -8.39 -3.85 4.43
CA LEU A 132 -8.24 -3.76 5.89
C LEU A 132 -8.72 -2.41 6.44
N ALA A 133 -8.42 -1.31 5.75
CA ALA A 133 -8.89 0.01 6.15
C ALA A 133 -10.42 0.12 6.13
N GLU A 134 -11.10 -0.55 5.19
CA GLU A 134 -12.57 -0.66 5.15
C GLU A 134 -13.16 -1.29 6.40
N GLY A 135 -12.55 -2.36 6.91
CA GLY A 135 -13.06 -3.08 8.08
C GLY A 135 -12.57 -2.57 9.44
N LEU A 136 -11.42 -1.87 9.49
CA LEU A 136 -10.78 -1.50 10.76
C LEU A 136 -10.89 -0.02 11.12
N ILE A 137 -11.06 0.87 10.13
CA ILE A 137 -11.22 2.31 10.34
C ILE A 137 -12.69 2.64 10.16
N GLU A 138 -13.31 3.08 11.25
CA GLU A 138 -14.71 3.52 11.25
C GLU A 138 -14.82 4.83 10.45
N GLU A 139 -15.89 4.95 9.68
CA GLU A 139 -16.26 6.25 9.12
C GLU A 139 -17.03 6.97 10.22
N ASP A 140 -16.61 8.18 10.60
CA ASP A 140 -17.47 9.09 11.35
C ASP A 140 -18.70 9.30 10.47
N LYS A 141 -19.75 8.52 10.73
CA LYS A 141 -21.05 8.72 10.11
C LYS A 141 -21.51 10.05 10.66
N ASP A 142 -21.54 11.05 9.78
CA ASP A 142 -22.25 12.30 10.03
C ASP A 142 -23.53 11.97 10.79
N VAL A 143 -23.60 12.46 12.03
CA VAL A 143 -24.82 12.43 12.83
C VAL A 143 -25.78 13.33 12.06
N CYS A 144 -26.60 12.73 11.20
CA CYS A 144 -27.67 13.43 10.51
C CYS A 144 -28.60 14.01 11.57
N HIS A 145 -28.44 15.30 11.87
CA HIS A 145 -29.47 16.07 12.57
C HIS A 145 -30.68 16.13 11.65
N TYR A 146 -31.60 15.18 11.79
CA TYR A 146 -32.99 15.41 11.45
C TYR A 146 -33.49 16.48 12.44
N GLN A 147 -33.53 17.73 12.00
CA GLN A 147 -34.43 18.69 12.61
C GLN A 147 -35.82 18.35 12.07
N GLU A 148 -36.67 17.83 12.95
CA GLU A 148 -38.10 17.70 12.71
C GLU A 148 -38.67 19.10 12.43
N GLY A 149 -39.37 19.23 11.31
CA GLY A 149 -40.25 20.35 10.99
C GLY A 149 -41.69 19.89 11.04
#